data_AF-A0A174A7V5-F1
#
_entry.id   AF-A0A174A7V5-F1
#
_cell.length_a   1.000
_cell.length_b   1.000
_cell.length_c   1.000
_cell.angle_alpha   90.00
_cell.angle_beta   90.00
_cell.angle_gamma   90.00
#
_symmetry.space_group_name_H-M   'P 1'
#
loop_
_entity.id
_entity.type
_entity.pdbx_description
1 polymer ?
#
loop_
_entity_poly.entity_id
_entity_poly.type
_entity_poly.pdbx_seq_one_letter_code
_entity_poly.pdbx_strand_id
1 'polypeptide(L)' 'MKTGDIVFHQEYGVGKIKFIDGLAYLVYYYKENPLLHNGFIGPNFHYWWSYAEDLKLISSVRTLIERRQHG' A
#
# COMPACT_ATOMS: atom_id res chain seq x y z
N MET A 1 2.23 -3.96 -9.51
CA MET A 1 2.68 -3.71 -8.13
C MET A 1 3.38 -4.95 -7.61
N LYS A 2 4.32 -4.83 -6.67
CA LYS A 2 5.06 -5.93 -6.06
C LYS A 2 5.26 -5.73 -4.57
N THR A 3 5.63 -6.78 -3.84
CA THR A 3 6.05 -6.66 -2.45
C THR A 3 7.13 -5.59 -2.31
N GLY A 4 6.92 -4.67 -1.38
CA GLY A 4 7.80 -3.53 -1.14
C GLY A 4 7.36 -2.22 -1.80
N ASP A 5 6.47 -2.27 -2.79
CA ASP A 5 5.93 -1.06 -3.42
C ASP A 5 5.09 -0.24 -2.43
N ILE A 6 5.16 1.08 -2.58
CA ILE A 6 4.35 2.03 -1.84
C ILE A 6 3.08 2.32 -2.63
N VAL A 7 1.93 2.25 -1.96
CA VAL A 7 0.61 2.38 -2.57
C VAL A 7 -0.24 3.36 -1.79
N PHE A 8 -1.23 3.92 -2.46
CA PHE A 8 -2.28 4.73 -1.86
C PHE A 8 -3.62 4.04 -2.04
N HIS A 9 -4.34 3.87 -0.95
CA HIS A 9 -5.74 3.49 -0.91
C HIS A 9 -6.57 4.72 -0.54
N GLN A 10 -7.69 4.96 -1.23
CA GLN A 10 -8.48 6.17 -1.03
C GLN A 10 -9.01 6.30 0.40
N GLU A 11 -9.45 5.19 1.00
CA GLU A 11 -10.01 5.18 2.36
C GLU A 11 -8.94 5.05 3.45
N TYR A 12 -7.84 4.34 3.18
CA TYR A 12 -6.88 3.91 4.20
C TYR A 12 -5.56 4.69 4.16
N GLY A 13 -5.33 5.46 3.09
CA GLY A 13 -4.16 6.28 2.91
C GLY A 13 -2.96 5.51 2.37
N VAL A 14 -1.77 5.92 2.77
CA VAL A 14 -0.51 5.37 2.24
C VAL A 14 -0.14 4.09 2.97
N GLY A 15 0.20 3.06 2.19
CA GLY A 15 0.71 1.81 2.70
C GLY A 15 1.80 1.19 1.84
N LYS A 16 2.30 0.04 2.28
CA LYS A 16 3.33 -0.74 1.62
C LYS A 16 2.85 -2.17 1.43
N ILE A 17 2.97 -2.69 0.21
CA ILE A 17 2.61 -4.08 -0.08
C ILE A 17 3.57 -5.01 0.66
N LYS A 18 3.02 -5.88 1.48
CA LYS A 18 3.75 -6.92 2.21
C LYS A 18 3.68 -8.27 1.50
N PHE A 19 2.53 -8.58 0.91
CA PHE A 19 2.27 -9.86 0.24
C PHE A 19 1.23 -9.70 -0.88
N ILE A 20 1.25 -10.63 -1.83
CA ILE A 20 0.37 -10.68 -3.01
C ILE A 20 -0.25 -12.07 -3.06
N ASP A 21 -1.57 -12.15 -3.06
CA ASP A 21 -2.34 -13.39 -3.23
C ASP A 21 -3.22 -13.28 -4.48
N GLY A 22 -2.62 -13.52 -5.65
CA GLY A 22 -3.31 -13.49 -6.94
C GLY A 22 -4.02 -12.16 -7.23
N LEU A 23 -5.26 -12.04 -6.73
CA LEU A 23 -6.17 -10.91 -6.91
C LEU A 23 -6.09 -9.84 -5.80
N ALA A 24 -5.52 -10.18 -4.64
CA ALA A 24 -5.48 -9.29 -3.47
C ALA A 24 -4.06 -9.05 -2.95
N TYR A 25 -3.88 -7.95 -2.22
CA TYR A 25 -2.62 -7.55 -1.61
C TYR A 25 -2.81 -7.39 -0.11
N LEU A 26 -1.87 -7.91 0.67
CA LEU A 26 -1.76 -7.55 2.08
C LEU A 26 -0.93 -6.27 2.18
N VAL A 27 -1.55 -5.18 2.61
CA VAL A 27 -0.95 -3.84 2.65
C VAL A 27 -0.77 -3.38 4.08
N TYR A 28 0.44 -2.93 4.42
CA TYR A 28 0.75 -2.25 5.68
C TYR A 28 0.50 -0.74 5.56
N TYR A 29 -0.49 -0.19 6.24
CA TYR A 29 -0.80 1.24 6.23
C TYR A 29 0.00 1.99 7.31
N TYR A 30 0.65 3.09 6.93
CA TYR A 30 1.60 3.80 7.80
C TYR A 30 0.96 4.67 8.89
N LYS A 31 -0.33 4.98 8.76
CA LYS A 31 -1.08 5.76 9.74
C LYS A 31 -2.21 4.90 10.28
N GLU A 32 -2.42 4.95 11.58
CA GLU A 32 -3.61 4.38 12.20
C GLU A 32 -4.84 5.03 11.57
N ASN A 33 -5.67 4.21 10.93
CA ASN A 33 -6.93 4.64 10.35
C ASN A 33 -8.06 3.96 11.12
N PRO A 34 -8.93 4.72 11.81
CA PRO A 34 -9.99 4.15 12.64
C PRO A 34 -11.05 3.36 11.85
N LEU A 35 -11.04 3.46 10.51
CA LEU A 35 -11.92 2.71 9.61
C LEU A 35 -11.36 1.34 9.20
N LEU A 36 -10.08 1.05 9.48
CA LEU A 36 -9.52 -0.28 9.27
C LEU A 36 -10.04 -1.21 10.37
N HIS A 37 -10.93 -2.14 10.00
CA HIS A 37 -11.44 -3.12 10.96
C HIS A 37 -10.32 -4.06 11.42
N ASN A 38 -10.38 -4.45 12.69
CA ASN A 38 -9.36 -5.28 13.34
C ASN A 38 -9.37 -6.71 12.78
N GLY A 39 -8.40 -7.04 11.93
CA GLY A 39 -8.14 -8.39 11.40
C GLY A 39 -7.63 -9.41 12.43
N PHE A 40 -8.08 -9.32 13.67
CA PHE A 40 -7.97 -10.31 14.75
C PHE A 40 -6.59 -10.76 15.25
N ILE A 41 -5.43 -10.34 14.71
CA ILE A 41 -4.13 -10.76 15.29
C ILE A 41 -3.03 -9.67 15.22
N GLY A 42 -2.50 -9.30 16.39
CA GLY A 42 -1.20 -8.64 16.57
C GLY A 42 -1.27 -7.20 17.13
N PRO A 43 -0.29 -6.75 17.93
CA PRO A 43 -0.37 -5.51 18.72
C PRO A 43 -0.35 -4.21 17.90
N ASN A 44 -0.14 -4.29 16.58
CA ASN A 44 0.01 -3.15 15.67
C ASN A 44 -0.85 -3.38 14.40
N PHE A 45 -2.16 -3.16 14.55
CA PHE A 45 -3.22 -3.37 13.55
C PHE A 45 -3.11 -2.42 12.34
N HIS A 46 -2.12 -2.64 11.49
CA HIS A 46 -1.86 -1.78 10.31
C HIS A 46 -2.01 -2.52 8.98
N TYR A 47 -2.32 -3.82 8.99
CA TYR A 47 -2.41 -4.62 7.78
C TYR A 47 -3.87 -4.84 7.37
N TRP A 48 -4.16 -4.69 6.08
CA TRP A 48 -5.47 -5.02 5.52
C TRP A 48 -5.34 -5.59 4.11
N TRP A 49 -6.30 -6.43 3.75
CA TRP A 49 -6.42 -6.96 2.39
C TRP A 49 -7.05 -5.90 1.49
N SER A 50 -6.39 -5.59 0.39
CA SER A 50 -6.87 -4.63 -0.60
C SER A 50 -6.79 -5.24 -1.98
N TYR A 51 -7.82 -5.01 -2.80
CA TYR A 51 -7.78 -5.45 -4.19
C TYR A 51 -6.86 -4.56 -5.02
N ALA A 52 -6.40 -5.09 -6.15
CA ALA A 52 -5.53 -4.35 -7.06
C ALA A 52 -6.14 -3.01 -7.51
N GLU A 53 -7.44 -3.01 -7.76
CA GLU A 53 -8.21 -1.88 -8.26
C GLU A 53 -8.32 -0.73 -7.26
N ASP A 54 -8.26 -1.01 -5.97
CA ASP A 54 -8.34 0.00 -4.91
C ASP A 54 -7.00 0.70 -4.64
N LEU A 55 -5.91 0.16 -5.18
CA LEU A 55 -4.55 0.59 -4.89
C LEU A 55 -3.94 1.35 -6.07
N LYS A 56 -3.54 2.60 -5.78
CA LYS A 56 -2.74 3.40 -6.70
C LYS A 56 -1.28 3.26 -6.33
N LEU A 57 -0.46 2.75 -7.25
CA LEU A 57 0.99 2.71 -7.07
C LEU A 57 1.51 4.15 -6.92
N ILE A 58 2.10 4.46 -5.77
CA ILE A 58 2.89 5.68 -5.63
C ILE A 58 4.24 5.34 -6.25
N SER A 59 4.43 5.78 -7.50
CA SER A 59 5.74 5.67 -8.13
C SER A 59 6.75 6.30 -7.20
N SER A 60 7.75 5.50 -6.78
CA SER A 60 8.82 5.98 -5.92
C SER A 60 9.35 7.29 -6.47
N VAL A 61 9.68 8.25 -5.60
CA VAL A 61 10.31 9.52 -5.98
C VAL A 61 11.44 9.32 -6.99
N ARG A 62 12.13 8.17 -6.94
CA ARG A 62 13.10 7.69 -7.94
C ARG A 62 12.59 7.71 -9.38
N THR A 63 11.39 7.20 -9.68
CA THR A 63 10.83 7.20 -11.05
C THR A 63 10.51 8.62 -11.55
N LEU A 64 10.09 9.51 -10.64
CA LEU A 64 9.90 10.94 -10.93
C LEU A 64 11.24 11.65 -11.17
N ILE A 65 12.27 11.33 -10.40
CA ILE A 65 13.64 11.83 -10.58
C ILE A 65 14.21 11.36 -11.91
N GLU A 66 14.11 10.07 -12.22
CA GLU A 66 14.61 9.48 -13.48
C GLU A 66 13.96 10.15 -14.70
N ARG A 67 12.64 10.40 -14.68
CA ARG A 67 11.95 11.15 -15.74
C ARG A 67 12.43 12.60 -15.89
N ARG A 68 12.79 13.27 -14.79
CA ARG A 68 13.31 14.64 -14.81
C ARG A 68 14.78 14.72 -15.22
N GLN A 69 15.56 13.65 -15.02
CA GLN A 69 16.96 13.59 -15.43
C GLN A 69 17.14 13.24 -16.91
N HIS A 70 16.14 12.61 -17.52
CA HIS A 70 16.17 12.14 -18.90
C HIS A 70 15.10 12.79 -19.80
N GLY A 71 14.49 13.88 -19.36
CA GLY A 71 13.48 14.66 -20.09
C GLY A 71 13.97 16.06 -20.44
#